data_AF-A0A7C5XKE7-F1
#
_entry.id   AF-A0A7C5XKE7-F1
#
_cell.length_a   1.000
_cell.length_b   1.000
_cell.length_c   1.000
_cell.angle_alpha   90.00
_cell.angle_beta   90.00
_cell.angle_gamma   90.00
#
_symmetry.space_group_name_H-M   'P 1'
#
loop_
_entity.id
_entity.type
_entity.pdbx_description
1 polymer ?
#
loop_
_entity_poly.entity_id
_entity_poly.type
_entity_poly.pdbx_seq_one_letter_code
_entity_poly.pdbx_strand_id
1 'polypeptide(L)' 'TQYGHSNASDAAEVASKAGVGTLVLFHYSARYTTTKPLLDEALKRFPRAVTVEPLDTVFIR' A
#
# COMPACT_ATOMS: atom_id res chain seq x y z
N THR A 1 -15.17 -2.15 0.70
CA THR A 1 -15.24 -2.20 2.17
C THR A 1 -16.28 -3.18 2.74
N GLN A 2 -17.11 -3.85 1.94
CA GLN A 2 -18.10 -4.86 2.42
C GLN A 2 -17.50 -6.01 3.25
N TYR A 3 -16.19 -6.25 3.16
CA TYR A 3 -15.49 -7.36 3.82
C TYR A 3 -14.43 -6.91 4.84
N GLY A 4 -14.47 -5.64 5.29
CA GLY A 4 -13.45 -5.12 6.22
C GLY A 4 -12.06 -4.91 5.60
N HIS A 5 -11.98 -4.84 4.26
CA HIS A 5 -10.74 -4.50 3.56
C HIS A 5 -10.71 -3.03 3.14
N SER A 6 -9.49 -2.47 3.15
CA SER A 6 -9.15 -1.14 2.63
C SER A 6 -8.70 -1.21 1.18
N ASN A 7 -8.97 -0.16 0.40
CA ASN A 7 -8.31 0.06 -0.88
C ASN A 7 -6.91 0.65 -0.66
N ALA A 8 -6.06 0.61 -1.70
CA ALA A 8 -4.72 1.19 -1.62
C ALA A 8 -4.76 2.72 -1.42
N SER A 9 -5.74 3.42 -2.02
CA SER A 9 -5.98 4.85 -1.76
C SER A 9 -6.29 5.12 -0.28
N ASP A 10 -7.12 4.28 0.35
CA ASP A 10 -7.55 4.48 1.73
C ASP A 10 -6.35 4.35 2.69
N ALA A 11 -5.51 3.33 2.48
CA ALA A 11 -4.29 3.14 3.25
C ALA A 11 -3.30 4.31 3.05
N ALA A 12 -3.15 4.80 1.83
CA ALA A 12 -2.33 5.95 1.50
C ALA A 12 -2.83 7.26 2.13
N GLU A 13 -4.15 7.46 2.18
CA GLU A 13 -4.75 8.61 2.85
C GLU A 13 -4.49 8.58 4.36
N VAL A 14 -4.62 7.40 5.00
CA VAL A 14 -4.29 7.25 6.42
C VAL A 14 -2.80 7.52 6.68
N ALA A 15 -1.90 6.96 5.87
CA ALA A 15 -0.45 7.19 6.00
C ALA A 15 -0.09 8.68 5.87
N SER A 16 -0.71 9.38 4.92
CA SER A 16 -0.54 10.81 4.71
C SER A 16 -1.00 11.61 5.94
N LYS A 17 -2.20 11.34 6.45
CA LYS A 17 -2.75 11.99 7.66
C LYS A 17 -1.92 11.70 8.92
N ALA A 18 -1.39 10.49 9.04
CA ALA A 18 -0.58 10.07 10.18
C ALA A 18 0.86 10.61 10.14
N GLY A 19 1.32 11.17 9.01
CA GLY A 19 2.66 11.72 8.89
C GLY A 19 3.79 10.68 8.95
N VAL A 20 3.52 9.43 8.57
CA VAL A 20 4.51 8.34 8.64
C VAL A 20 5.66 8.50 7.63
N GLY A 21 6.78 7.83 7.88
CA GLY A 21 7.93 7.81 6.98
C GLY A 21 7.67 7.01 5.70
N THR A 22 7.09 5.81 5.81
CA THR A 22 6.86 4.90 4.68
C THR A 22 5.56 4.12 4.88
N LEU A 23 4.81 3.93 3.80
CA LEU A 23 3.66 3.02 3.74
C LEU A 23 4.09 1.75 3.01
N VAL A 24 4.01 0.62 3.69
CA VAL A 24 4.21 -0.70 3.09
C VAL A 24 2.84 -1.35 2.90
N LEU A 25 2.42 -1.51 1.65
CA LEU A 25 1.16 -2.20 1.32
C LEU A 25 1.41 -3.71 1.27
N PHE A 26 0.51 -4.50 1.83
CA PHE A 26 0.52 -5.97 1.76
C PHE A 26 -0.92 -6.51 1.86
N HIS A 27 -1.09 -7.83 1.86
CA HIS A 27 -2.39 -8.51 1.95
C HIS A 27 -3.33 -8.19 0.77
N TYR A 28 -2.90 -8.55 -0.43
CA TYR A 28 -3.64 -8.27 -1.66
C TYR A 28 -4.69 -9.35 -1.98
N SER A 29 -5.73 -8.96 -2.71
CA SER A 29 -6.64 -9.92 -3.31
C SER A 29 -5.92 -10.71 -4.40
N ALA A 30 -6.10 -12.04 -4.42
CA ALA A 30 -5.53 -12.93 -5.45
C ALA A 30 -5.95 -12.59 -6.89
N ARG A 31 -6.94 -11.69 -7.08
CA ARG A 31 -7.32 -11.18 -8.41
C ARG A 31 -6.25 -10.32 -9.07
N TYR A 32 -5.31 -9.77 -8.30
CA TYR A 32 -4.21 -8.99 -8.84
C TYR A 32 -3.06 -9.93 -9.21
N THR A 33 -2.72 -9.98 -10.49
CA THR A 33 -1.54 -10.70 -10.99
C THR A 33 -0.25 -9.91 -10.83
N THR A 34 -0.37 -8.63 -10.47
CA THR A 34 0.73 -7.71 -10.18
C THR A 34 0.27 -6.64 -9.19
N THR A 35 1.18 -6.17 -8.36
CA THR A 35 0.93 -5.11 -7.36
C THR A 35 1.00 -3.71 -7.93
N LYS A 36 1.43 -3.54 -9.18
CA LYS A 36 1.57 -2.23 -9.83
C LYS A 36 0.31 -1.34 -9.74
N PRO A 37 -0.92 -1.82 -10.01
CA PRO A 37 -2.11 -0.98 -9.93
C PRO A 37 -2.37 -0.45 -8.51
N LEU A 38 -2.04 -1.25 -7.49
CA LEU A 38 -2.19 -0.87 -6.09
C LEU A 38 -1.15 0.18 -5.70
N LEU A 39 0.09 0.03 -6.17
CA LEU A 39 1.14 1.01 -5.96
C LEU A 39 0.80 2.34 -6.65
N ASP A 40 0.38 2.30 -7.92
CA ASP A 40 -0.02 3.48 -8.68
C ASP A 40 -1.19 4.23 -8.00
N GLU A 41 -2.12 3.48 -7.40
CA GLU A 41 -3.24 4.04 -6.64
C GLU A 41 -2.77 4.75 -5.36
N ALA A 42 -1.93 4.10 -4.57
CA ALA A 42 -1.40 4.68 -3.32
C ALA A 42 -0.50 5.90 -3.57
N LEU A 43 0.36 5.86 -4.59
CA LEU A 43 1.29 6.94 -4.92
C LEU A 43 0.57 8.26 -5.29
N LYS A 44 -0.68 8.20 -5.77
CA LYS A 44 -1.51 9.40 -6.02
C LYS A 44 -1.85 10.16 -4.74
N ARG A 45 -1.81 9.51 -3.57
CA ARG A 45 -2.20 10.07 -2.28
C ARG A 45 -1.03 10.18 -1.31
N PHE A 46 -0.04 9.30 -1.42
CA PHE A 46 1.12 9.26 -0.55
C PHE A 46 2.37 8.77 -1.32
N PRO A 47 3.36 9.67 -1.59
CA PRO A 47 4.48 9.36 -2.49
C PRO A 47 5.51 8.39 -1.89
N ARG A 48 5.48 8.14 -0.58
CA ARG A 48 6.39 7.22 0.11
C ARG A 48 5.74 5.85 0.36
N ALA A 49 5.07 5.33 -0.66
CA ALA A 49 4.42 4.02 -0.64
C ALA A 49 5.26 2.98 -1.41
N VAL A 50 5.27 1.75 -0.91
CA VAL A 50 5.86 0.57 -1.57
C VAL A 50 4.91 -0.62 -1.47
N THR A 51 4.98 -1.52 -2.45
CA THR A 51 4.37 -2.85 -2.40
C THR A 51 5.44 -3.90 -2.11
N VAL A 52 5.05 -5.03 -1.55
CA VAL A 52 5.95 -6.13 -1.21
C VAL A 52 5.35 -7.47 -1.64
N GLU A 53 6.20 -8.35 -2.14
CA GLU A 53 5.91 -9.75 -2.41
C GLU A 53 6.40 -10.64 -1.25
N PRO A 54 5.96 -11.91 -1.18
CA PRO A 54 6.46 -12.84 -0.17
C PRO A 54 7.99 -12.92 -0.18
N LEU A 55 8.59 -12.82 1.01
CA LEU A 55 10.03 -12.83 1.27
C LEU A 55 10.79 -11.54 0.93
N ASP A 56 10.10 -10.46 0.52
CA ASP A 56 10.73 -9.15 0.41
C ASP A 56 11.22 -8.63 1.77
N THR A 57 12.33 -7.89 1.75
CA THR A 57 12.87 -7.20 2.92
C THR A 57 12.80 -5.68 2.72
N VAL A 58 12.21 -4.97 3.68
CA VAL A 58 12.15 -3.50 3.68
C VAL A 58 13.04 -2.97 4.79
N PHE A 59 14.02 -2.15 4.43
CA PHE A 59 14.90 -1.49 5.38
C PHE A 59 14.36 -0.10 5.72
N ILE A 60 14.03 0.12 6.98
CA ILE A 60 13.65 1.44 7.50
C ILE A 60 14.91 2.15 8.00
N ARG A 61 15.06 3.42 7.63
CA ARG A 61 16.13 4.30 8.10
C ARG A 61 15.67 5.14 9.28
#